data_AF-A0A523HFV5-F1
#
_entry.id   AF-A0A523HFV5-F1
#
_cell.length_a   1.000
_cell.length_b   1.000
_cell.length_c   1.000
_cell.angle_alpha   90.00
_cell.angle_beta   90.00
_cell.angle_gamma   90.00
#
_symmetry.space_group_name_H-M   'P 1'
#
loop_
_entity.id
_entity.type
_entity.pdbx_description
1 polymer ?
#
loop_
_entity_poly.entity_id
_entity_poly.type
_entity_poly.pdbx_seq_one_letter_code
_entity_poly.pdbx_strand_id
1 'polypeptide(L)'
;MITTVAQWLVILSGIWLIAVSIFMFASPQTATRCLSKAASTNFINYSEITLRGIWGMALVLYADLSKFPEFFRIFGIFVVVTTACPFFHSAKMARTVCCLVVD
;
A
#
# COMPACT_ATOMS: atom_id res chain seq x y z
N MET A 1 5.57 9.55 21.91
CA MET A 1 4.16 9.20 21.62
C MET A 1 3.99 8.93 20.12
N ILE A 2 4.03 9.95 19.25
CA ILE A 2 3.90 9.76 17.78
C ILE A 2 5.03 8.94 17.16
N THR A 3 6.24 9.07 17.71
CA THR A 3 7.45 8.36 17.27
C THR A 3 7.38 6.85 17.56
N THR A 4 6.79 6.47 18.69
CA THR A 4 6.56 5.06 19.08
C THR A 4 5.56 4.39 18.16
N VAL A 5 4.48 5.09 17.78
CA VAL A 5 3.47 4.57 16.84
C VAL A 5 4.09 4.36 15.46
N ALA A 6 4.90 5.30 14.98
CA ALA A 6 5.60 5.16 13.71
C ALA A 6 6.56 3.96 13.68
N GLN A 7 7.31 3.72 14.77
CA GLN A 7 8.16 2.52 14.90
C GLN A 7 7.37 1.22 14.75
N TRP A 8 6.25 1.11 15.46
CA TRP A 8 5.40 -0.08 15.41
C TRP A 8 4.78 -0.28 14.02
N LEU A 9 4.36 0.79 13.35
CA LEU A 9 3.84 0.73 11.97
C LEU A 9 4.92 0.23 11.00
N VAL A 10 6.15 0.70 11.13
CA VAL A 10 7.27 0.25 10.29
C VAL A 10 7.60 -1.22 10.56
N ILE A 11 7.68 -1.65 11.82
CA ILE A 11 7.96 -3.05 12.16
C ILE A 11 6.84 -3.96 11.64
N LEU A 12 5.58 -3.59 11.89
CA LEU A 12 4.42 -4.36 11.44
C LEU A 12 4.39 -4.50 9.92
N SER A 13 4.70 -3.43 9.19
CA SER A 13 4.77 -3.46 7.73
C SER A 13 5.87 -4.38 7.19
N GLY A 14 7.04 -4.40 7.84
CA GLY A 14 8.15 -5.26 7.44
C GLY A 14 7.79 -6.73 7.66
N ILE A 15 7.21 -7.04 8.81
CA ILE A 15 6.69 -8.40 9.11
C ILE A 15 5.64 -8.80 8.08
N TRP A 16 4.71 -7.91 7.75
CA TRP A 16 3.67 -8.17 6.75
C TRP A 16 4.25 -8.44 5.35
N LEU A 17 5.23 -7.63 4.90
CA LEU A 17 5.89 -7.84 3.61
C LEU A 17 6.64 -9.18 3.53
N ILE A 18 7.34 -9.55 4.61
CA ILE A 18 8.03 -10.84 4.69
C ILE A 18 7.01 -11.99 4.64
N ALA A 19 5.91 -11.89 5.39
CA ALA A 19 4.85 -12.89 5.38
C ALA A 19 4.23 -13.06 3.98
N VAL A 20 3.91 -11.95 3.29
CA VAL A 20 3.38 -11.97 1.92
C VAL A 20 4.41 -12.56 0.96
N SER A 21 5.69 -12.21 1.10
CA SER A 21 6.76 -12.74 0.24
C SER A 21 6.90 -14.25 0.37
N ILE A 22 6.88 -14.77 1.60
CA ILE A 22 6.91 -16.22 1.86
C ILE A 22 5.66 -16.90 1.30
N PHE A 23 4.48 -16.29 1.47
CA PHE A 23 3.23 -16.82 0.93
C PHE A 23 3.24 -16.89 -0.60
N MET A 24 3.73 -15.83 -1.28
CA MET A 24 3.87 -15.80 -2.74
C MET A 24 4.88 -16.83 -3.24
N PHE A 25 5.96 -17.07 -2.49
CA PHE A 25 6.97 -18.07 -2.83
C PHE A 25 6.43 -19.51 -2.68
N ALA A 26 5.66 -19.78 -1.62
CA ALA A 26 5.11 -21.11 -1.35
C ALA A 26 3.96 -21.50 -2.29
N SER A 27 3.17 -20.55 -2.79
CA SER A 27 1.99 -20.83 -3.62
C SER A 27 1.65 -19.69 -4.60
N PRO A 28 2.42 -19.55 -5.69
CA PRO A 28 2.26 -18.44 -6.62
C PRO A 28 0.90 -18.44 -7.36
N GLN A 29 0.33 -19.62 -7.65
CA GLN A 29 -0.97 -19.73 -8.31
C GLN A 29 -2.12 -19.26 -7.41
N THR A 30 -2.03 -19.53 -6.10
CA THR A 30 -3.02 -19.06 -5.13
C THR A 30 -2.88 -17.55 -4.90
N ALA A 31 -1.65 -17.05 -4.81
CA ALA A 31 -1.38 -15.62 -4.64
C ALA A 31 -1.92 -14.78 -5.80
N THR A 32 -1.69 -15.22 -7.04
CA THR A 32 -2.21 -14.52 -8.25
C THR A 32 -3.74 -14.56 -8.33
N ARG A 33 -4.38 -15.66 -7.94
CA ARG A 33 -5.85 -15.74 -7.83
C ARG A 33 -6.40 -14.80 -6.76
N CYS A 34 -5.76 -14.72 -5.59
CA CYS A 34 -6.14 -13.77 -4.54
C CYS A 34 -5.97 -12.33 -5.01
N LEU A 35 -4.85 -12.01 -5.68
CA LEU A 35 -4.58 -10.69 -6.22
C LEU A 35 -5.61 -10.28 -7.29
N SER A 36 -5.98 -11.21 -8.19
CA SER A 36 -7.02 -10.98 -9.21
C SER A 36 -8.39 -10.68 -8.59
N LYS A 37 -8.76 -11.38 -7.50
CA LYS A 37 -10.02 -11.12 -6.77
C LYS A 37 -9.98 -9.80 -5.99
N ALA A 38 -8.84 -9.45 -5.39
CA ALA A 38 -8.65 -8.20 -4.68
C ALA A 38 -8.72 -7.00 -5.62
N ALA A 39 -8.12 -7.12 -6.82
CA ALA A 39 -8.18 -6.08 -7.85
C ALA A 39 -9.58 -5.88 -8.43
N SER A 40 -10.41 -6.92 -8.50
CA SER A 40 -11.78 -6.83 -9.01
C SER A 40 -12.75 -6.16 -8.04
N THR A 41 -12.40 -6.04 -6.75
CA THR A 41 -13.29 -5.48 -5.73
C THR A 41 -12.81 -4.08 -5.38
N ASN A 42 -13.55 -3.05 -5.81
CA ASN A 42 -13.18 -1.64 -5.58
C ASN A 42 -12.85 -1.35 -4.11
N PHE A 43 -13.64 -1.86 -3.16
CA PHE A 43 -13.41 -1.63 -1.73
C PHE A 43 -12.06 -2.18 -1.24
N ILE A 44 -11.69 -3.39 -1.66
CA ILE A 44 -10.45 -4.04 -1.23
C ILE A 44 -9.24 -3.32 -1.85
N ASN A 45 -9.32 -3.01 -3.15
CA ASN A 45 -8.26 -2.31 -3.87
C ASN A 45 -7.99 -0.90 -3.29
N TYR A 46 -9.04 -0.10 -3.05
CA TYR A 46 -8.87 1.23 -2.45
C TYR A 46 -8.36 1.16 -1.01
N SER A 47 -8.81 0.18 -0.22
CA SER A 47 -8.34 -0.02 1.15
C SER A 47 -6.85 -0.36 1.19
N GLU A 48 -6.39 -1.27 0.33
CA GLU A 48 -4.98 -1.67 0.24
C GLU A 48 -4.09 -0.47 -0.14
N ILE A 49 -4.46 0.27 -1.19
CA ILE A 49 -3.69 1.43 -1.66
C ILE A 49 -3.65 2.53 -0.58
N THR A 50 -4.76 2.76 0.13
CA THR A 50 -4.84 3.75 1.21
C THR A 50 -3.96 3.36 2.39
N LEU A 51 -4.02 2.10 2.84
CA LEU A 51 -3.16 1.59 3.91
C LEU A 51 -1.68 1.67 3.54
N ARG A 52 -1.34 1.39 2.26
CA ARG A 52 0.03 1.52 1.74
C ARG A 52 0.50 2.99 1.71
N GLY A 53 -0.38 3.93 1.39
CA GLY A 53 -0.09 5.36 1.45
C GLY A 53 0.18 5.85 2.88
N ILE A 54 -0.66 5.42 3.84
CA ILE A 54 -0.47 5.71 5.27
C ILE A 54 0.90 5.19 5.74
N TRP A 55 1.28 3.99 5.31
CA TRP A 55 2.57 3.42 5.61
C TRP A 55 3.74 4.23 5.02
N GLY A 56 3.67 4.61 3.75
CA GLY A 56 4.66 5.48 3.12
C GLY A 56 4.83 6.81 3.85
N MET A 57 3.73 7.43 4.29
CA MET A 57 3.76 8.65 5.09
C MET A 57 4.41 8.42 6.46
N ALA A 58 4.13 7.29 7.13
CA ALA A 58 4.76 6.95 8.40
C ALA A 58 6.27 6.78 8.26
N LEU A 59 6.77 6.21 7.15
CA LEU A 59 8.19 6.10 6.86
C LEU A 59 8.86 7.46 6.66
N VAL A 60 8.21 8.39 5.95
CA VAL A 60 8.72 9.76 5.76
C VAL A 60 8.80 10.51 7.09
N LEU A 61 7.75 10.44 7.91
CA LEU A 61 7.72 11.09 9.23
C LEU A 61 8.72 10.50 10.23
N TYR A 62 9.06 9.21 10.08
CA TYR A 62 10.02 8.53 10.93
C TYR A 62 11.48 8.61 10.41
N ALA A 63 11.69 9.21 9.24
CA ALA A 63 13.01 9.29 8.61
C ALA A 63 14.02 10.01 9.52
N ASP A 64 13.67 11.16 10.07
CA ASP A 64 14.59 12.00 10.87
C ASP A 64 15.01 11.36 12.22
N LEU A 65 14.29 10.33 12.67
CA LEU A 65 14.58 9.60 13.92
C LEU A 65 15.29 8.26 13.68
N SER A 66 15.47 7.89 12.42
CA SER A 66 16.08 6.63 12.03
C SER A 66 17.59 6.74 11.91
N LYS A 67 18.30 5.62 12.15
CA LYS A 67 19.76 5.51 11.93
C LYS A 67 20.18 5.76 10.48
N PHE A 68 19.25 5.62 9.52
CA PHE A 68 19.46 5.82 8.09
C PHE A 68 18.38 6.73 7.51
N PRO A 69 18.40 8.04 7.83
CA PRO A 69 17.30 8.95 7.51
C PRO A 69 17.05 9.08 6.00
N GLU A 70 18.11 9.06 5.20
CA GLU A 70 18.04 9.24 3.75
C GLU A 70 17.31 8.07 3.05
N PHE A 71 17.57 6.83 3.49
CA PHE A 71 16.91 5.64 2.95
C PHE A 71 15.40 5.66 3.22
N PHE A 72 15.00 5.97 4.46
CA PHE A 72 13.59 6.05 4.85
C PHE A 72 12.86 7.19 4.12
N ARG A 73 13.53 8.32 3.89
CA ARG A 73 12.95 9.46 3.19
C ARG A 73 12.71 9.14 1.71
N ILE A 74 13.71 8.61 1.02
CA ILE A 74 13.61 8.26 -0.41
C ILE A 74 12.55 7.16 -0.61
N PHE A 75 12.63 6.10 0.20
CA PHE A 75 11.71 4.97 0.08
C PHE A 75 10.27 5.37 0.46
N GLY A 76 10.08 6.14 1.53
CA GLY A 76 8.77 6.64 1.95
C GLY A 76 8.12 7.54 0.89
N ILE A 77 8.88 8.50 0.33
CA ILE A 77 8.39 9.37 -0.74
C ILE A 77 8.04 8.54 -1.99
N PHE A 78 8.87 7.57 -2.35
CA PHE A 78 8.58 6.67 -3.47
C PHE A 78 7.26 5.91 -3.27
N VAL A 79 7.03 5.36 -2.07
CA VAL A 79 5.77 4.65 -1.76
C VAL A 79 4.57 5.60 -1.82
N VAL A 80 4.69 6.82 -1.30
CA VAL A 80 3.60 7.82 -1.35
C VAL A 80 3.29 8.22 -2.80
N VAL A 81 4.30 8.57 -3.59
CA VAL A 81 4.13 8.96 -5.00
C VAL A 81 3.51 7.84 -5.82
N THR A 82 3.96 6.59 -5.62
CA THR A 82 3.42 5.42 -6.33
C THR A 82 2.01 5.06 -5.89
N THR A 83 1.56 5.42 -4.68
CA THR A 83 0.15 5.26 -4.26
C THR A 83 -0.78 6.31 -4.86
N ALA A 84 -0.27 7.49 -5.19
CA ALA A 84 -1.07 8.55 -5.81
C ALA A 84 -1.55 8.17 -7.23
N CYS A 85 -0.68 7.54 -8.04
CA CYS A 85 -1.00 7.20 -9.44
C CYS A 85 -2.21 6.23 -9.59
N PRO A 86 -2.29 5.12 -8.84
CA PRO A 86 -3.46 4.23 -8.83
C PRO A 86 -4.74 4.90 -8.32
N PHE A 87 -4.63 5.86 -7.40
CA PHE A 87 -5.78 6.61 -6.88
C PHE A 87 -6.44 7.43 -8.00
N PHE A 88 -5.63 8.10 -8.83
CA PHE A 88 -6.11 8.82 -10.01
C PHE A 88 -6.70 7.88 -11.08
N HIS A 89 -6.07 6.73 -11.32
CA HIS A 89 -6.56 5.76 -12.32
C HIS A 89 -7.89 5.11 -11.89
N SER A 90 -7.97 4.66 -10.63
CA SER A 90 -9.17 4.02 -10.08
C SER A 90 -10.34 5.00 -9.96
N ALA A 91 -10.07 6.28 -9.70
CA ALA A 91 -11.11 7.32 -9.69
C ALA A 91 -11.73 7.51 -11.08
N LYS A 92 -10.93 7.34 -12.13
CA LYS A 92 -11.39 7.40 -13.53
C LYS A 92 -12.26 6.18 -13.87
N MET A 93 -11.88 4.99 -13.44
CA MET A 93 -12.63 3.75 -13.70
C MET A 93 -13.95 3.67 -12.92
N ALA A 94 -13.97 4.11 -11.64
CA ALA A 94 -15.18 4.17 -10.83
C ALA A 94 -16.25 5.11 -11.42
N ARG A 95 -15.82 6.23 -12.03
CA ARG A 95 -16.72 7.16 -12.72
C ARG A 95 -17.32 6.54 -13.99
N THR A 96 -16.55 5.76 -14.75
CA THR A 96 -17.04 5.11 -15.98
C THR A 96 -18.04 3.98 -15.69
N VAL A 97 -17.82 3.16 -14.66
CA VAL A 97 -18.75 2.07 -14.30
C VAL A 97 -20.05 2.60 -13.70
N CYS A 98 -20.00 3.70 -12.94
CA CYS A 98 -21.22 4.30 -12.38
C CYS A 98 -22.11 4.93 -13.48
N CYS A 99 -21.53 5.44 -14.57
CA CYS A 99 -22.31 5.83 -15.76
C CYS A 99 -22.89 4.64 -16.54
N LEU A 100 -22.24 3.47 -16.53
CA LEU A 100 -22.68 2.27 -17.28
C LEU A 100 -23.72 1.41 -16.55
N VAL A 101 -23.92 1.64 -15.25
CA VAL A 101 -24.95 0.95 -14.41
C VAL A 101 -26.16 1.84 -14.16
N VAL A 102 -26.10 3.11 -14.58
CA VAL A 102 -27.21 4.08 -14.57
C VAL A 102 -27.55 4.46 -16.01
N ASP A 103 -27.68 3.45 -16.88
CA ASP A 103 -28.35 3.51 -18.19
C ASP A 103 -29.04 2.16 -18.45
#